data_AF-A0AA43C2K2-F1
#
_entry.id   AF-A0AA43C2K2-F1
#
_cell.length_a   1.000
_cell.length_b   1.000
_cell.length_c   1.000
_cell.angle_alpha   90.00
_cell.angle_beta   90.00
_cell.angle_gamma   90.00
#
_symmetry.space_group_name_H-M   'P 1'
#
loop_
_entity.id
_entity.type
_entity.pdbx_description
1 polymer ?
#
loop_
_entity_poly.entity_id
_entity_poly.type
_entity_poly.pdbx_seq_one_letter_code
_entity_poly.pdbx_strand_id
1 'polypeptide(L)'
;MALLTTVIAFVVALGCLIVVHEFGHYLVARACGVKVLRFSVGFGRALWSRRLGRDATEWVIAAFPLGGYVKMVDEREGAVAPEDLPRAFNRQSVWRRIAIVVAGPVANFLLA
;
A
#
# COMPACT_ATOMS: atom_id res chain seq x y z
N MET A 1 -9.36 -27.88 -18.42
CA MET A 1 -10.03 -27.54 -17.14
C MET A 1 -9.03 -27.28 -16.02
N ALA A 2 -8.10 -28.20 -15.73
CA ALA A 2 -7.10 -28.01 -14.66
C ALA A 2 -6.26 -26.71 -14.80
N LEU A 3 -5.71 -26.41 -15.99
CA LEU A 3 -4.86 -25.22 -16.19
C LEU A 3 -5.60 -23.91 -15.89
N LEU A 4 -6.82 -23.75 -16.40
CA LEU A 4 -7.62 -22.54 -16.17
C LEU A 4 -7.90 -22.35 -14.68
N THR A 5 -8.30 -23.42 -13.98
CA THR A 5 -8.52 -23.39 -12.53
C THR A 5 -7.24 -23.05 -11.77
N THR A 6 -6.09 -23.64 -12.13
CA THR A 6 -4.80 -23.34 -11.49
C THR A 6 -4.38 -21.90 -11.70
N VAL A 7 -4.54 -21.34 -12.90
CA VAL A 7 -4.21 -19.94 -13.18
C VAL A 7 -5.12 -19.00 -12.39
N ILE A 8 -6.43 -19.26 -12.37
CA ILE A 8 -7.37 -18.44 -11.59
C ILE A 8 -7.04 -18.52 -10.10
N ALA A 9 -6.85 -19.71 -9.55
CA ALA A 9 -6.50 -19.91 -8.14
C ALA A 9 -5.18 -19.21 -7.79
N PHE A 10 -4.18 -19.28 -8.66
CA PHE A 10 -2.90 -18.59 -8.48
C PHE A 10 -3.08 -17.07 -8.45
N VAL A 11 -3.83 -16.50 -9.40
CA VAL A 11 -4.08 -15.04 -9.44
C VAL A 11 -4.84 -14.58 -8.20
N VAL A 12 -5.84 -15.34 -7.76
CA VAL A 12 -6.61 -15.02 -6.55
C VAL A 12 -5.71 -15.11 -5.30
N ALA A 13 -4.97 -16.20 -5.13
CA ALA A 13 -4.09 -16.38 -3.97
C ALA A 13 -3.00 -15.29 -3.92
N LEU A 14 -2.35 -15.02 -5.05
CA LEU A 14 -1.33 -13.97 -5.16
C LEU A 14 -1.94 -12.59 -4.91
N GLY A 15 -3.12 -12.31 -5.46
CA GLY A 15 -3.86 -11.07 -5.22
C GLY A 15 -4.17 -10.85 -3.76
N CYS A 16 -4.68 -11.87 -3.06
CA CYS A 16 -4.91 -11.82 -1.61
C CYS A 16 -3.63 -11.53 -0.83
N LEU A 17 -2.54 -12.23 -1.16
CA LEU A 17 -1.24 -12.04 -0.51
C LEU A 17 -0.73 -10.60 -0.68
N ILE A 18 -0.78 -10.05 -1.90
CA ILE A 18 -0.37 -8.68 -2.19
C ILE A 18 -1.23 -7.68 -1.42
N VAL A 19 -2.56 -7.83 -1.45
CA VAL A 19 -3.47 -6.89 -0.79
C VAL A 19 -3.20 -6.86 0.71
N VAL A 20 -3.01 -8.00 1.34
CA VAL A 20 -2.71 -8.09 2.78
C VAL A 20 -1.33 -7.49 3.09
N HIS A 21 -0.32 -7.74 2.25
CA HIS A 21 1.00 -7.13 2.37
C HIS A 21 0.93 -5.60 2.37
N GLU A 22 0.34 -5.01 1.34
CA GLU A 22 0.21 -3.57 1.21
C GLU A 22 -0.64 -2.99 2.34
N PHE A 23 -1.68 -3.72 2.77
CA PHE A 23 -2.53 -3.31 3.88
C PHE A 23 -1.75 -3.24 5.21
N GLY A 24 -0.77 -4.14 5.43
CA GLY A 24 0.16 -4.06 6.55
C GLY A 24 0.93 -2.74 6.58
N HIS A 25 1.57 -2.37 5.46
CA HIS A 25 2.26 -1.09 5.33
C HIS A 25 1.32 0.10 5.59
N TYR A 26 0.12 0.07 5.00
CA TYR A 26 -0.89 1.12 5.13
C TYR A 26 -1.30 1.35 6.58
N LEU A 27 -1.64 0.28 7.30
CA LEU A 27 -2.11 0.36 8.68
C LEU A 27 -1.02 0.94 9.60
N VAL A 28 0.21 0.43 9.50
CA VAL A 28 1.30 0.88 10.36
C VAL A 28 1.75 2.30 10.00
N ALA A 29 1.71 2.69 8.71
CA ALA A 29 1.98 4.07 8.30
C ALA A 29 0.99 5.04 8.95
N ARG A 30 -0.32 4.72 8.90
CA ARG A 30 -1.35 5.54 9.53
C ARG A 30 -1.23 5.57 11.06
N ALA A 31 -0.90 4.45 11.69
CA ALA A 31 -0.65 4.39 13.13
C ALA A 31 0.56 5.24 13.55
N CYS A 32 1.59 5.32 12.70
CA CYS A 32 2.76 6.18 12.90
C CYS A 32 2.50 7.66 12.59
N GLY A 33 1.29 8.03 12.18
CA GLY A 33 0.92 9.41 11.81
C GLY A 33 1.35 9.81 10.39
N VAL A 34 1.90 8.88 9.60
CA VAL A 34 2.31 9.14 8.22
C VAL A 34 1.08 9.27 7.33
N LYS A 35 1.05 10.30 6.50
CA LYS A 35 -0.04 10.51 5.55
C LYS A 35 0.16 9.62 4.34
N VAL A 36 -0.86 8.83 4.01
CA VAL A 36 -0.88 7.97 2.83
C VAL A 36 -1.67 8.66 1.72
N LEU A 37 -1.01 8.89 0.60
CA LEU A 37 -1.58 9.53 -0.58
C LEU A 37 -2.37 8.54 -1.43
N ARG A 38 -1.83 7.32 -1.63
CA ARG A 38 -2.43 6.31 -2.50
C ARG A 38 -2.23 4.91 -1.96
N PHE A 39 -3.26 4.09 -2.05
CA PHE A 39 -3.21 2.65 -1.86
C PHE A 39 -3.60 2.01 -3.20
N SER A 40 -2.66 1.33 -3.86
CA SER A 40 -2.89 0.74 -5.18
C SER A 40 -2.83 -0.78 -5.10
N VAL A 41 -3.88 -1.43 -5.56
CA VAL A 41 -3.90 -2.86 -5.88
C VAL A 41 -3.65 -2.98 -7.37
N GLY A 42 -2.49 -3.51 -7.72
CA GLY A 42 -2.01 -3.62 -9.09
C GLY A 42 -1.13 -2.44 -9.54
N PHE A 43 -0.65 -2.57 -10.77
CA PHE A 43 0.18 -1.59 -11.49
C PHE A 43 -0.46 -1.13 -12.81
N GLY A 44 0.09 -0.06 -13.37
CA GLY A 44 -0.28 0.48 -14.67
C GLY A 44 -1.51 1.39 -14.63
N ARG A 45 -2.33 1.34 -15.69
CA ARG A 45 -3.52 2.18 -15.82
C ARG A 45 -4.52 1.86 -14.71
N ALA A 46 -4.92 2.89 -13.96
CA ALA A 46 -6.02 2.79 -13.01
C ALA A 46 -7.32 2.44 -13.76
N LEU A 47 -7.93 1.32 -13.41
CA LEU A 47 -9.25 0.94 -13.90
C LEU A 47 -10.35 1.60 -13.06
N TRP A 48 -10.05 1.76 -11.77
CA TRP A 48 -10.95 2.40 -10.83
C TRP A 48 -10.13 3.12 -9.76
N SER A 49 -10.59 4.31 -9.36
CA SER A 49 -10.03 5.00 -8.21
C SER A 49 -11.08 5.74 -7.41
N ARG A 50 -10.88 5.82 -6.09
CA ARG A 50 -11.74 6.58 -5.18
C ARG A 50 -10.94 7.11 -3.99
N ARG A 51 -11.19 8.37 -3.62
CA ARG A 51 -10.59 8.97 -2.41
C ARG A 51 -11.48 8.71 -1.20
N LEU A 52 -10.90 8.17 -0.13
CA LEU A 52 -11.64 7.80 1.09
C LEU A 52 -10.86 8.14 2.36
N GLY A 53 -11.58 8.38 3.45
CA GLY A 53 -11.04 8.61 4.78
C GLY A 53 -10.59 10.05 5.04
N ARG A 54 -10.10 10.31 6.25
CA ARG A 54 -9.69 11.65 6.73
C ARG A 54 -8.55 12.25 5.91
N ASP A 55 -7.62 11.41 5.45
CA ASP A 55 -6.48 11.83 4.65
C ASP A 55 -6.76 11.85 3.14
N ALA A 56 -8.01 11.59 2.74
CA ALA A 56 -8.43 11.47 1.35
C ALA A 56 -7.55 10.52 0.52
N THR A 57 -7.08 9.42 1.14
CA THR A 57 -6.22 8.42 0.49
C THR A 57 -6.90 7.91 -0.78
N GLU A 58 -6.19 7.94 -1.90
CA GLU A 58 -6.67 7.42 -3.16
C GLU A 58 -6.53 5.90 -3.21
N TRP A 59 -7.64 5.20 -3.20
CA TRP A 59 -7.72 3.76 -3.39
C TRP A 59 -7.81 3.47 -4.87
N VAL A 60 -6.89 2.68 -5.41
CA VAL A 60 -6.78 2.39 -6.84
C VAL A 60 -6.83 0.88 -7.07
N ILE A 61 -7.59 0.47 -8.08
CA ILE A 61 -7.50 -0.86 -8.67
C ILE A 61 -6.96 -0.66 -10.08
N ALA A 62 -5.78 -1.21 -10.36
CA ALA A 62 -5.08 -1.05 -11.63
C ALA A 62 -5.17 -2.30 -12.50
N ALA A 63 -4.86 -2.14 -13.79
CA ALA A 63 -5.08 -3.18 -14.79
C ALA A 63 -4.20 -4.42 -14.61
N PHE A 64 -2.98 -4.28 -14.08
CA PHE A 64 -2.08 -5.41 -13.85
C PHE A 64 -2.11 -5.85 -12.38
N PRO A 65 -2.66 -7.04 -12.04
CA PRO A 65 -2.86 -7.45 -10.65
C PRO A 65 -1.59 -8.00 -9.96
N LEU A 66 -0.44 -8.05 -10.66
CA LEU A 66 0.79 -8.68 -10.18
C LEU A 66 1.63 -7.78 -9.24
N GLY A 67 0.97 -7.06 -8.34
CA GLY A 67 1.59 -6.34 -7.24
C GLY A 67 0.72 -5.21 -6.73
N GLY A 68 1.30 -4.27 -6.01
CA GLY A 68 0.62 -3.14 -5.39
C GLY A 68 1.63 -2.19 -4.81
N TYR A 69 1.17 -1.05 -4.31
CA TYR A 69 2.02 -0.13 -3.57
C TYR A 69 1.21 0.81 -2.67
N VAL A 70 1.82 1.20 -1.56
CA VAL A 70 1.36 2.28 -0.68
C VAL A 70 2.23 3.51 -0.87
N LYS A 71 1.68 4.56 -1.48
CA LYS A 71 2.37 5.84 -1.64
C LYS A 71 2.16 6.71 -0.41
N MET A 72 3.25 7.03 0.27
CA MET A 72 3.27 7.90 1.45
C MET A 72 3.73 9.31 1.05
N VAL A 73 3.38 10.31 1.86
CA VAL A 73 3.98 11.63 1.72
C VAL A 73 5.48 11.51 2.01
N ASP A 74 6.32 11.95 1.08
CA ASP A 74 7.77 11.97 1.22
C ASP A 74 8.33 13.16 0.43
N GLU A 75 9.18 13.97 1.06
CA GLU A 75 9.79 15.15 0.44
C GLU A 75 10.75 14.79 -0.72
N ARG A 76 11.21 13.54 -0.77
CA ARG A 76 12.08 13.05 -1.84
C ARG A 76 11.31 12.76 -3.13
N GLU A 77 9.99 12.57 -3.03
CA GLU A 77 9.12 12.24 -4.18
C GLU A 77 8.39 13.45 -4.75
N GLY A 78 8.45 14.61 -4.09
CA GLY A 78 7.83 15.84 -4.58
C GLY A 78 7.63 16.89 -3.49
N ALA A 79 7.02 18.01 -3.87
CA ALA A 79 6.67 19.07 -2.94
C ALA A 79 5.61 18.59 -1.94
N VAL A 80 5.84 18.86 -0.65
CA VAL A 80 4.94 18.50 0.46
C VAL A 80 4.39 19.78 1.08
N ALA A 81 3.09 19.83 1.31
CA ALA A 81 2.44 20.97 1.97
C ALA A 81 3.02 21.16 3.39
N PRO A 82 3.22 22.41 3.87
CA PRO A 82 3.77 22.66 5.20
C PRO A 82 3.06 21.91 6.33
N GLU A 83 1.74 21.79 6.25
CA GLU A 83 0.92 21.03 7.22
C GLU A 83 1.16 19.52 7.21
N ASP A 84 1.62 18.95 6.09
CA ASP A 84 1.88 17.51 5.92
C ASP A 84 3.33 17.14 6.23
N LEU A 85 4.24 18.12 6.37
CA LEU A 85 5.66 17.86 6.64
C LEU A 85 5.89 16.99 7.90
N PRO A 86 5.23 17.21 9.06
CA PRO A 86 5.42 16.34 10.22
C PRO A 86 4.95 14.90 9.99
N ARG A 87 4.13 14.70 8.95
CA ARG A 87 3.53 13.43 8.54
C ARG A 87 4.26 12.79 7.36
N ALA A 88 5.34 13.39 6.89
CA ALA A 88 6.17 12.83 5.83
C ALA A 88 6.97 11.62 6.35
N PHE A 89 7.06 10.58 5.53
CA PHE A 89 7.74 9.31 5.86
C PHE A 89 9.23 9.53 6.16
N ASN A 90 9.91 10.31 5.34
CA ASN A 90 11.33 10.63 5.49
C ASN A 90 11.65 11.45 6.76
N ARG A 91 10.67 12.15 7.34
CA ARG A 91 10.82 12.89 8.60
C ARG A 91 10.50 12.06 9.86
N GLN A 92 9.96 10.86 9.69
CA GLN A 92 9.73 9.98 10.84
C GLN A 92 11.04 9.41 11.40
N SER A 93 11.02 9.07 12.68
CA SER A 93 12.14 8.36 13.31
C SER A 93 12.44 7.05 12.58
N VAL A 94 13.70 6.64 12.62
CA VAL A 94 14.17 5.42 11.93
C VAL A 94 13.35 4.20 12.34
N TRP A 95 12.99 4.09 13.62
CA TRP A 95 12.17 2.99 14.14
C TRP A 95 10.76 2.94 13.54
N ARG A 96 10.10 4.09 13.37
CA ARG A 96 8.79 4.14 12.70
C ARG A 96 8.90 3.74 11.25
N ARG A 97 9.94 4.19 10.56
CA ARG A 97 10.19 3.84 9.15
C ARG A 97 10.42 2.33 9.00
N ILE A 98 11.24 1.74 9.88
CA ILE A 98 11.47 0.29 9.91
C ILE A 98 10.16 -0.44 10.19
N ALA A 99 9.40 -0.03 11.20
CA ALA A 99 8.12 -0.67 11.54
C ALA A 99 7.15 -0.67 10.34
N ILE A 100 7.05 0.45 9.62
CA ILE A 100 6.22 0.56 8.43
C ILE A 100 6.70 -0.40 7.34
N VAL A 101 8.00 -0.46 7.05
CA VAL A 101 8.57 -1.32 5.98
C VAL A 101 8.47 -2.81 6.35
N VAL A 102 8.55 -3.18 7.62
CA VAL A 102 8.44 -4.59 8.04
C VAL A 102 6.97 -5.03 8.18
N ALA A 103 6.03 -4.09 8.31
CA ALA A 103 4.61 -4.40 8.49
C ALA A 103 4.00 -5.25 7.37
N GLY A 104 4.38 -5.02 6.11
CA GLY A 104 3.87 -5.81 4.98
C GLY A 104 4.30 -7.27 5.03
N PRO A 105 5.61 -7.58 5.15
CA PRO A 105 6.07 -8.95 5.37
C PRO A 105 5.41 -9.62 6.58
N VAL A 106 5.31 -8.93 7.71
CA VAL A 106 4.65 -9.47 8.92
C VAL A 106 3.17 -9.78 8.65
N ALA A 107 2.45 -8.91 7.94
CA ALA A 107 1.05 -9.17 7.57
C ALA A 107 0.90 -10.44 6.73
N ASN A 108 1.84 -10.70 5.81
CA ASN A 108 1.85 -11.95 5.04
C ASN A 108 2.16 -13.17 5.92
N PHE A 109 3.12 -13.07 6.83
CA PHE A 109 3.43 -14.16 7.78
C PHE A 109 2.26 -14.48 8.71
N LEU A 110 1.38 -13.51 9.01
CA LEU A 110 0.17 -13.74 9.80
C LEU A 110 -0.99 -14.32 8.97
N LEU A 111 -0.99 -14.10 7.65
CA LEU A 111 -1.99 -14.64 6.73
C LEU A 111 -1.74 -16.10 6.36
N ALA A 112 -0.47 -16.47 6.21
CA ALA A 112 0.01 -17.78 5.76
C ALA A 112 0.09 -18.80 6.89
#